data_AF-A0A7W7YT69-F1
#
_entry.id   AF-A0A7W7YT69-F1
#
_cell.length_a   1.000
_cell.length_b   1.000
_cell.length_c   1.000
_cell.angle_alpha   90.00
_cell.angle_beta   90.00
_cell.angle_gamma   90.00
#
_symmetry.space_group_name_H-M   'P 1'
#
loop_
_entity.id
_entity.type
_entity.pdbx_description
1 polymer ?
#
loop_
_entity_poly.entity_id
_entity_poly.type
_entity_poly.pdbx_seq_one_letter_code
_entity_poly.pdbx_strand_id
1 'polypeptide(L)'
;MIIVPAKENGPASVGALPDLGSIIPTKDMKMNEVTNTTAGPVAPDPLLQTIRLYQRGLLDFNALAVGDVDWSKIADETYGPHLQTLSEWDTPAATFEGAVEALRISLTEEDGVYGCDAADRMVRAAYAFLKEAAI
;
A
#
# COMPACT_ATOMS: atom_id res chain seq x y z
N MET A 1 52.35 -16.59 -43.12
CA MET A 1 51.78 -17.00 -41.82
C MET A 1 50.28 -16.73 -41.91
N ILE A 2 49.47 -17.79 -41.88
CA ILE A 2 48.05 -17.79 -42.28
C ILE A 2 47.19 -17.37 -41.09
N ILE A 3 46.27 -16.42 -41.28
CA ILE A 3 45.19 -16.12 -40.34
C ILE A 3 43.90 -16.72 -40.92
N VAL A 4 43.27 -17.62 -40.17
CA VAL A 4 41.96 -18.25 -40.44
C VAL A 4 41.01 -17.97 -39.25
N PRO A 5 39.68 -17.97 -39.45
CA PRO A 5 38.80 -16.87 -39.02
C PRO A 5 37.91 -17.17 -37.80
N ALA A 6 37.06 -16.18 -37.48
CA ALA A 6 36.05 -16.12 -36.42
C ALA A 6 35.25 -17.41 -36.19
N LYS A 7 34.97 -17.72 -34.91
CA LYS A 7 33.90 -18.64 -34.51
C LYS A 7 32.81 -17.88 -33.77
N GLU A 8 31.71 -17.69 -34.48
CA GLU A 8 30.36 -17.56 -33.92
C GLU A 8 30.03 -18.80 -33.09
N ASN A 9 29.35 -18.61 -31.96
CA ASN A 9 28.52 -19.66 -31.37
C ASN A 9 27.09 -19.13 -31.31
N GLY A 10 26.28 -19.64 -32.24
CA GLY A 10 24.83 -19.51 -32.29
C GLY A 10 24.09 -20.34 -31.22
N PRO A 11 22.76 -20.53 -31.38
CA PRO A 11 21.83 -20.70 -30.27
C PRO A 11 21.65 -22.16 -29.85
N ALA A 12 21.31 -22.38 -28.58
CA ALA A 12 20.78 -23.66 -28.12
C ALA A 12 19.24 -23.65 -28.16
N SER A 13 18.69 -24.61 -28.89
CA SER A 13 17.27 -24.83 -29.19
C SER A 13 16.47 -25.53 -28.08
N VAL A 14 15.21 -25.08 -27.94
CA VAL A 14 13.92 -25.82 -27.90
C VAL A 14 13.66 -26.85 -26.79
N GLY A 15 12.70 -26.49 -25.92
CA GLY A 15 11.67 -27.40 -25.38
C GLY A 15 10.29 -26.83 -25.76
N ALA A 16 9.42 -27.68 -26.32
CA ALA A 16 8.23 -27.31 -27.07
C ALA A 16 7.02 -26.83 -26.22
N LEU A 17 6.24 -25.88 -26.77
CA LEU A 17 4.90 -25.53 -26.31
C LEU A 17 3.89 -26.64 -26.68
N PRO A 18 2.97 -27.04 -25.78
CA PRO A 18 1.77 -27.75 -26.18
C PRO A 18 0.65 -26.80 -26.66
N ASP A 19 0.01 -27.29 -27.71
CA ASP A 19 -1.07 -26.82 -28.57
C ASP A 19 -2.31 -26.19 -27.87
N LEU A 20 -2.82 -25.09 -28.45
CA LEU A 20 -4.09 -24.45 -28.08
C LEU A 20 -5.25 -25.22 -28.75
N GLY A 21 -5.62 -26.34 -28.12
CA GLY A 21 -6.83 -27.09 -28.45
C GLY A 21 -8.11 -26.31 -28.10
N SER A 22 -8.89 -25.99 -29.12
CA SER A 22 -10.24 -25.43 -29.08
C SER A 22 -11.17 -26.15 -28.10
N ILE A 23 -11.85 -25.40 -27.22
CA ILE A 23 -13.01 -25.88 -26.45
C ILE A 23 -14.12 -24.84 -26.53
N ILE A 24 -15.08 -25.08 -27.43
CA ILE A 24 -16.46 -24.61 -27.26
C ILE A 24 -17.25 -25.86 -26.86
N PRO A 25 -17.93 -25.91 -25.70
CA PRO A 25 -19.37 -26.13 -25.74
C PRO A 25 -20.19 -25.55 -24.56
N THR A 26 -21.33 -24.95 -24.95
CA THR A 26 -22.71 -25.09 -24.41
C THR A 26 -23.04 -24.92 -22.91
N LYS A 27 -23.95 -23.97 -22.67
CA LYS A 27 -25.28 -24.10 -22.01
C LYS A 27 -25.35 -24.71 -20.59
N ASP A 28 -26.05 -23.96 -19.71
CA ASP A 28 -26.51 -24.27 -18.35
C ASP A 28 -25.57 -23.88 -17.18
N MET A 29 -25.18 -22.61 -17.09
CA MET A 29 -24.82 -22.01 -15.80
C MET A 29 -26.10 -21.53 -15.10
N LYS A 30 -26.63 -22.37 -14.21
CA LYS A 30 -27.53 -21.92 -13.14
C LYS A 30 -26.82 -20.79 -12.38
N MET A 31 -27.39 -19.59 -12.42
CA MET A 31 -27.01 -18.49 -11.53
C MET A 31 -27.16 -18.99 -10.08
N ASN A 32 -26.05 -19.23 -9.40
CA ASN A 32 -26.03 -19.14 -7.96
C ASN A 32 -26.02 -17.64 -7.64
N GLU A 33 -27.10 -17.16 -7.02
CA GLU A 33 -27.13 -15.83 -6.41
C GLU A 33 -25.89 -15.68 -5.53
N VAL A 34 -24.92 -14.90 -6.00
CA VAL A 34 -23.96 -14.25 -5.13
C VAL A 34 -24.81 -13.30 -4.30
N THR A 35 -25.20 -13.74 -3.11
CA THR A 35 -25.75 -12.85 -2.10
C THR A 35 -24.60 -11.93 -1.71
N ASN A 36 -24.43 -10.87 -2.49
CA ASN A 36 -23.68 -9.69 -2.09
C ASN A 36 -24.35 -9.23 -0.81
N THR A 37 -23.79 -9.68 0.32
CA THR A 37 -24.03 -9.10 1.62
C THR A 37 -23.48 -7.70 1.50
N THR A 38 -24.34 -6.76 1.11
CA THR A 38 -24.08 -5.34 1.27
C THR A 38 -23.93 -5.13 2.77
N ALA A 39 -22.70 -5.21 3.24
CA ALA A 39 -22.34 -4.70 4.56
C ALA A 39 -22.88 -3.27 4.62
N GLY A 40 -23.65 -2.97 5.67
CA GLY A 40 -24.11 -1.61 5.93
C GLY A 40 -22.91 -0.64 5.95
N PRO A 41 -23.14 0.67 5.82
CA PRO A 41 -22.06 1.65 5.80
C PRO A 41 -21.18 1.47 7.04
N VAL A 42 -19.98 0.93 6.84
CA VAL A 42 -18.95 0.88 7.88
C VAL A 42 -18.66 2.33 8.24
N ALA A 43 -18.87 2.70 9.49
CA ALA A 43 -18.53 4.04 9.96
C ALA A 43 -17.07 4.31 9.57
N PRO A 44 -16.78 5.43 8.89
CA PRO A 44 -15.44 5.70 8.39
C PRO A 44 -14.44 5.73 9.54
N ASP A 45 -13.36 4.95 9.43
CA ASP A 45 -12.26 4.93 10.40
C ASP A 45 -11.44 6.22 10.25
N PRO A 46 -11.50 7.17 11.21
CA PRO A 46 -10.85 8.46 11.07
C PRO A 46 -9.32 8.36 11.07
N LEU A 47 -8.76 7.38 11.81
CA LEU A 47 -7.32 7.14 11.84
C LEU A 47 -6.86 6.62 10.49
N LEU A 48 -7.52 5.58 9.97
CA LEU A 48 -7.21 5.01 8.66
C LEU A 48 -7.32 6.05 7.54
N GLN A 49 -8.34 6.91 7.59
CA GLN A 49 -8.48 8.00 6.63
C GLN A 49 -7.29 8.98 6.70
N THR A 50 -6.87 9.36 7.90
CA THR A 50 -5.73 10.26 8.11
C THR A 50 -4.42 9.63 7.61
N ILE A 51 -4.20 8.33 7.87
CA ILE A 51 -3.05 7.58 7.36
C ILE A 51 -3.00 7.59 5.83
N ARG A 52 -4.14 7.34 5.18
CA ARG A 52 -4.24 7.36 3.71
C ARG A 52 -3.99 8.75 3.13
N LEU A 53 -4.47 9.80 3.78
CA LEU A 53 -4.20 11.18 3.37
C LEU A 53 -2.71 11.53 3.52
N TYR A 54 -2.08 11.14 4.62
CA TYR A 54 -0.64 11.30 4.81
C TYR A 54 0.17 10.60 3.70
N GLN A 55 -0.13 9.33 3.42
CA GLN A 55 0.55 8.57 2.35
C GLN A 55 0.32 9.18 0.97
N ARG A 56 -0.90 9.67 0.72
CA ARG A 56 -1.19 10.39 -0.53
C ARG A 56 -0.36 11.67 -0.62
N GLY A 57 -0.26 12.42 0.46
CA GLY A 57 0.59 13.60 0.55
C GLY A 57 2.06 13.29 0.27
N LEU A 58 2.59 12.16 0.75
CA LEU A 58 3.97 11.73 0.43
C LEU A 58 4.15 11.47 -1.07
N LEU A 59 3.16 10.85 -1.72
CA LEU A 59 3.20 10.66 -3.17
C LEU A 59 3.17 11.99 -3.93
N ASP A 60 2.32 12.93 -3.49
CA ASP A 60 2.22 14.25 -4.10
C ASP A 60 3.52 15.06 -3.86
N PHE A 61 4.12 14.98 -2.67
CA PHE A 61 5.44 15.55 -2.37
C PHE A 61 6.51 15.00 -3.31
N ASN A 62 6.63 13.68 -3.42
CA ASN A 62 7.64 13.04 -4.27
C ASN A 62 7.49 13.40 -5.75
N ALA A 63 6.26 13.66 -6.21
CA ALA A 63 6.00 14.12 -7.56
C ALA A 63 6.37 15.59 -7.80
N LEU A 64 6.24 16.44 -6.77
CA LEU A 64 6.44 17.88 -6.85
C LEU A 64 7.84 18.34 -6.46
N ALA A 65 8.52 17.62 -5.55
CA ALA A 65 9.83 17.95 -5.00
C ALA A 65 10.98 17.58 -5.94
N VAL A 66 10.90 18.00 -7.20
CA VAL A 66 11.89 17.70 -8.25
C VAL A 66 12.67 18.96 -8.63
N GLY A 67 14.00 18.92 -8.49
CA GLY A 67 14.89 20.02 -8.85
C GLY A 67 15.14 21.00 -7.70
N ASP A 68 15.53 22.22 -8.06
CA ASP A 68 15.78 23.31 -7.10
C ASP A 68 14.45 24.00 -6.73
N VAL A 69 13.72 23.36 -5.81
CA VAL A 69 12.41 23.79 -5.33
C VAL A 69 12.42 23.94 -3.82
N ASP A 70 11.45 24.64 -3.26
CA ASP A 70 11.30 24.78 -1.81
C ASP A 70 10.62 23.54 -1.22
N TRP A 71 11.43 22.60 -0.72
CA TRP A 71 10.94 21.32 -0.19
C TRP A 71 10.10 21.51 1.08
N SER A 72 10.41 22.52 1.90
CA SER A 72 9.63 22.79 3.12
C SER A 72 8.21 23.21 2.75
N LYS A 73 8.08 24.13 1.79
CA LYS A 73 6.78 24.60 1.33
C LYS A 73 5.93 23.47 0.74
N ILE A 74 6.54 22.61 -0.08
CA ILE A 74 5.81 21.47 -0.69
C ILE A 74 5.37 20.49 0.40
N ALA A 75 6.19 20.23 1.42
CA ALA A 75 5.81 19.38 2.56
C ALA A 75 4.61 19.96 3.31
N ASP A 76 4.62 21.26 3.62
CA ASP A 76 3.53 21.97 4.30
C ASP A 76 2.21 21.95 3.51
N GLU A 77 2.29 21.92 2.17
CA GLU A 77 1.13 21.85 1.28
C GLU A 77 0.63 20.41 1.03
N THR A 78 1.43 19.39 1.32
CA THR A 78 1.14 17.98 0.96
C THR A 78 0.94 17.07 2.17
N TYR A 79 1.99 16.49 2.74
CA TYR A 79 1.90 15.51 3.82
C TYR A 79 1.97 16.12 5.23
N GLY A 80 2.55 17.32 5.37
CA GLY A 80 2.84 17.96 6.66
C GLY A 80 1.62 18.08 7.59
N PRO A 81 0.47 18.60 7.11
CA PRO A 81 -0.74 18.71 7.93
C PRO A 81 -1.26 17.36 8.43
N HIS A 82 -1.17 16.32 7.59
CA HIS A 82 -1.62 14.98 7.96
C HIS A 82 -0.65 14.31 8.94
N LEU A 83 0.66 14.52 8.77
CA LEU A 83 1.66 14.08 9.72
C LEU A 83 1.47 14.75 11.09
N GLN A 84 1.14 16.04 11.11
CA GLN A 84 0.81 16.75 12.35
C GLN A 84 -0.39 16.09 13.05
N THR A 85 -1.48 15.84 12.33
CA THR A 85 -2.64 15.15 12.90
C THR A 85 -2.28 13.78 13.47
N LEU A 86 -1.46 12.98 12.77
CA LEU A 86 -0.97 11.70 13.28
C LEU A 86 -0.07 11.87 14.52
N SER A 87 0.71 12.94 14.57
CA SER A 87 1.59 13.31 15.69
C SER A 87 0.82 13.87 16.89
N GLU A 88 -0.45 14.22 16.74
CA GLU A 88 -1.32 14.69 17.82
C GLU A 88 -2.37 13.64 18.22
N TRP A 89 -2.40 12.49 17.51
CA TRP A 89 -3.41 11.46 17.69
C TRP A 89 -3.41 10.85 19.10
N ASP A 90 -4.59 10.81 19.73
CA ASP A 90 -4.75 10.37 21.13
C ASP A 90 -5.93 9.39 21.35
N THR A 91 -6.61 8.98 20.28
CA THR A 91 -7.75 8.06 20.34
C THR A 91 -7.40 6.66 19.81
N PRO A 92 -8.12 5.60 20.24
CA PRO A 92 -7.95 4.26 19.66
C PRO A 92 -8.26 4.21 18.17
N ALA A 93 -7.71 3.22 17.47
CA ALA A 93 -8.20 2.89 16.13
C ALA A 93 -9.66 2.46 16.19
N ALA A 94 -10.48 2.85 15.20
CA ALA A 94 -11.90 2.50 15.19
C ALA A 94 -12.17 1.11 14.60
N THR A 95 -11.26 0.60 13.78
CA THR A 95 -11.38 -0.68 13.10
C THR A 95 -10.09 -1.49 13.17
N PHE A 96 -10.21 -2.80 12.92
CA PHE A 96 -9.04 -3.68 12.80
C PHE A 96 -8.12 -3.26 11.65
N GLU A 97 -8.69 -2.83 10.53
CA GLU A 97 -7.91 -2.32 9.39
C GLU A 97 -7.11 -1.07 9.77
N GLY A 98 -7.73 -0.11 10.47
CA GLY A 98 -7.04 1.06 10.99
C GLY A 98 -5.93 0.72 11.98
N ALA A 99 -6.15 -0.25 12.86
CA ALA A 99 -5.14 -0.73 13.81
C ALA A 99 -3.94 -1.38 13.09
N VAL A 100 -4.19 -2.21 12.07
CA VAL A 100 -3.13 -2.85 11.28
C VAL A 100 -2.33 -1.81 10.51
N GLU A 101 -2.99 -0.86 9.84
CA GLU A 101 -2.28 0.18 9.10
C GLU A 101 -1.48 1.11 10.02
N ALA A 102 -2.01 1.45 11.21
CA ALA A 102 -1.26 2.20 12.22
C ALA A 102 0.04 1.48 12.62
N LEU A 103 -0.02 0.18 12.89
CA LEU A 103 1.18 -0.62 13.16
C LEU A 103 2.13 -0.64 11.96
N ARG A 104 1.61 -0.84 10.75
CA ARG A 104 2.44 -0.88 9.55
C ARG A 104 3.24 0.41 9.37
N ILE A 105 2.58 1.58 9.40
CA ILE A 105 3.28 2.85 9.21
C ILE A 105 4.26 3.17 10.34
N SER A 106 3.98 2.73 11.57
CA SER A 106 4.90 2.89 12.70
C SER A 106 6.20 2.09 12.55
N LEU A 107 6.20 1.06 11.70
CA LEU A 107 7.32 0.14 11.50
C LEU A 107 8.06 0.37 10.18
N THR A 108 7.42 0.96 9.17
CA THR A 108 7.96 0.99 7.79
C THR A 108 8.26 2.37 7.24
N GLU A 109 7.74 3.46 7.81
CA GLU A 109 7.88 4.82 7.25
C GLU A 109 9.06 5.58 7.88
N GLU A 110 10.30 5.17 7.52
CA GLU A 110 11.59 5.65 8.07
C GLU A 110 11.77 7.18 8.05
N ASP A 111 11.22 7.87 7.05
CA ASP A 111 11.42 9.31 6.82
C ASP A 111 10.25 10.20 7.31
N GLY A 112 9.29 9.67 8.06
CA GLY A 112 8.18 10.51 8.56
C GLY A 112 7.48 10.06 9.83
N VAL A 113 7.11 8.78 9.95
CA VAL A 113 6.37 8.29 11.14
C VAL A 113 7.26 7.44 12.03
N TYR A 114 8.14 6.63 11.45
CA TYR A 114 9.06 5.76 12.19
C TYR A 114 10.03 6.56 13.06
N GLY A 115 10.23 6.12 14.30
CA GLY A 115 11.18 6.74 15.23
C GLY A 115 10.78 8.13 15.76
N CYS A 116 9.57 8.62 15.44
CA CYS A 116 9.06 9.89 15.91
C CYS A 116 7.79 9.75 16.77
N ASP A 117 7.35 10.87 17.33
CA ASP A 117 6.15 11.01 18.14
C ASP A 117 4.87 10.42 17.51
N ALA A 118 4.79 10.40 16.18
CA ALA A 118 3.68 9.79 15.45
C ALA A 118 3.72 8.25 15.53
N ALA A 119 4.88 7.59 15.40
CA ALA A 119 4.97 6.12 15.54
C ALA A 119 4.46 5.66 16.90
N ASP A 120 4.88 6.31 17.98
CA ASP A 120 4.43 5.98 19.33
C ASP A 120 2.90 6.09 19.47
N ARG A 121 2.30 7.10 18.84
CA ARG A 121 0.85 7.30 18.84
C ARG A 121 0.13 6.25 18.02
N MET A 122 0.67 5.85 16.87
CA MET A 122 0.11 4.76 16.05
C MET A 122 0.13 3.43 16.78
N VAL A 123 1.22 3.11 17.48
CA VAL A 123 1.33 1.92 18.32
C VAL A 123 0.28 1.96 19.44
N ARG A 124 0.10 3.10 20.11
CA ARG A 124 -0.92 3.27 21.17
C ARG A 124 -2.34 3.11 20.64
N ALA A 125 -2.65 3.72 19.50
CA ALA A 125 -3.98 3.64 18.89
C ALA A 125 -4.35 2.19 18.51
N ALA A 126 -3.41 1.45 17.93
CA ALA A 126 -3.59 0.04 17.60
C ALA A 126 -3.69 -0.84 18.85
N TYR A 127 -2.82 -0.61 19.85
CA TYR A 127 -2.85 -1.35 21.10
C TYR A 127 -4.18 -1.18 21.85
N ALA A 128 -4.72 0.05 21.91
CA ALA A 128 -5.99 0.31 22.56
C ALA A 128 -7.15 -0.45 21.89
N PHE A 129 -7.22 -0.44 20.56
CA PHE A 129 -8.22 -1.22 19.81
C PHE A 129 -8.13 -2.73 20.11
N LEU A 130 -6.91 -3.29 20.05
CA LEU A 130 -6.70 -4.72 20.30
C LEU A 130 -7.02 -5.12 21.75
N LYS A 131 -6.72 -4.24 22.71
CA LYS A 131 -7.02 -4.47 24.12
C LYS A 131 -8.52 -4.49 24.39
N GLU A 132 -9.29 -3.59 23.79
CA GLU A 132 -10.75 -3.55 23.94
C GLU A 132 -11.44 -4.75 23.28
N ALA A 133 -10.94 -5.22 22.14
CA ALA A 133 -11.48 -6.39 21.43
C ALA A 133 -11.25 -7.73 22.16
N ALA A 134 -10.37 -7.76 23.18
CA ALA A 134 -10.02 -8.96 23.94
C ALA A 134 -10.85 -9.16 25.22
N ILE A 135 -11.86 -8.32 25.47
CA ILE A 135 -12.73 -8.30 26.66
C ILE A 135 -14.14 -8.75 26.27
#